data_AF-A0A521TXU6-F1
#
_entry.id   AF-A0A521TXU6-F1
#
_cell.length_a   1.000
_cell.length_b   1.000
_cell.length_c   1.000
_cell.angle_alpha   90.00
_cell.angle_beta   90.00
_cell.angle_gamma   90.00
#
_symmetry.space_group_name_H-M   'P 1'
#
loop_
_entity.id
_entity.type
_entity.pdbx_description
1 polymer ?
#
loop_
_entity_poly.entity_id
_entity_poly.type
_entity_poly.pdbx_seq_one_letter_code
_entity_poly.pdbx_strand_id
1 'polypeptide(L)' 'MVWHIHGRVRGGRLLIDEPTDLPEGADVQLAAVDLGDDLDREESARLKLALTEAAGELARGEGIPAEQVLAELRARSA' A
#
# COMPACT_ATOMS: atom_id res chain seq x y z
N MET A 1 16.88 5.16 5.31
CA MET A 1 15.73 5.90 5.85
C MET A 1 15.10 6.62 4.68
N VAL A 2 13.84 6.33 4.36
CA VAL A 2 13.11 6.96 3.24
C VAL A 2 12.12 7.94 3.85
N TRP A 3 12.20 9.19 3.43
CA TRP A 3 11.31 10.26 3.89
C TRP A 3 10.19 10.43 2.87
N HIS A 4 8.95 10.50 3.35
CA HIS A 4 7.79 10.80 2.53
C HIS A 4 7.43 12.26 2.74
N ILE A 5 7.36 13.02 1.65
CA ILE A 5 7.02 14.44 1.66
C ILE A 5 5.75 14.61 0.83
N HIS A 6 4.75 15.24 1.42
CA HIS A 6 3.46 15.50 0.79
C HIS A 6 3.42 16.94 0.27
N GLY A 7 3.13 17.07 -1.03
CA GLY A 7 2.96 18.37 -1.68
C GLY A 7 1.72 18.41 -2.56
N ARG A 8 1.25 19.63 -2.87
CA ARG A 8 0.15 19.87 -3.81
C ARG A 8 0.58 20.80 -4.92
N VAL A 9 0.13 20.53 -6.15
CA VAL A 9 0.35 21.45 -7.27
C VAL A 9 -0.59 22.65 -7.19
N ARG A 10 -0.05 23.87 -7.22
CA ARG A 10 -0.81 25.13 -7.38
C ARG A 10 -0.10 26.02 -8.40
N GLY A 11 -0.82 26.46 -9.43
CA GLY A 11 -0.25 27.32 -10.48
C GLY A 11 0.94 26.68 -11.22
N GLY A 12 0.91 25.35 -11.41
CA GLY A 12 2.00 24.61 -12.06
C GLY A 12 3.24 24.41 -11.19
N ARG A 13 3.18 24.69 -9.89
CA ARG A 13 4.29 24.52 -8.94
C ARG A 13 3.90 23.53 -7.85
N LEU A 14 4.82 22.64 -7.46
CA LEU A 14 4.64 21.81 -6.28
C LEU A 14 4.85 22.66 -5.03
N LEU A 15 3.86 22.69 -4.15
CA LEU A 15 3.90 23.36 -2.85
C LEU A 15 3.94 22.29 -1.76
N ILE A 16 4.98 22.33 -0.93
CA ILE A 16 5.11 21.55 0.29
C ILE A 16 4.96 22.54 1.43
N ASP A 17 3.87 22.42 2.21
CA ASP A 17 3.50 23.34 3.29
C ASP A 17 3.52 22.62 4.65
N GLU A 18 4.53 21.76 4.81
CA GLU A 18 4.78 20.99 6.03
C GLU A 18 6.24 21.18 6.48
N PRO A 19 6.50 21.26 7.80
CA PRO A 19 7.86 21.36 8.32
C PRO A 19 8.63 20.07 8.01
N THR A 20 9.91 20.22 7.70
CA THR A 20 10.81 19.11 7.38
C THR A 20 12.09 19.21 8.22
N ASP A 21 12.61 18.06 8.64
CA ASP A 21 13.86 17.96 9.41
C ASP A 21 15.09 17.77 8.50
N LEU A 22 14.94 18.03 7.20
CA LEU A 22 16.06 17.95 6.26
C LEU A 22 17.10 19.03 6.57
N PRO A 23 18.40 18.73 6.41
CA PRO A 23 19.44 19.71 6.64
C PRO A 23 19.33 20.86 5.64
N GLU A 24 19.74 22.05 6.09
CA GLU A 24 19.79 23.22 5.24
C GLU A 24 20.63 22.95 3.98
N GLY A 25 20.10 23.31 2.81
CA GLY A 25 20.76 23.09 1.51
C GLY A 25 20.70 21.65 0.99
N ALA A 26 19.88 20.77 1.57
CA ALA A 26 19.68 19.42 1.05
C ALA A 26 19.07 19.44 -0.37
N ASP A 27 19.73 18.75 -1.31
CA ASP A 27 19.15 18.43 -2.61
C ASP A 27 18.10 17.32 -2.47
N VAL A 28 16.87 17.60 -2.88
CA VAL A 28 15.74 16.67 -2.80
C VAL A 28 15.28 16.25 -4.20
N GLN A 29 15.33 14.94 -4.46
CA GLN A 29 14.74 14.35 -5.67
C GLN A 29 13.32 13.87 -5.36
N LEU A 30 12.35 14.35 -6.13
CA LEU A 30 10.94 13.97 -5.98
C LEU A 30 10.61 12.92 -7.04
N ALA A 31 10.16 11.76 -6.59
CA ALA A 31 9.53 10.75 -7.46
C ALA A 31 8.01 10.83 -7.27
N ALA A 32 7.27 10.81 -8.37
CA ALA A 32 5.84 10.53 -8.28
C ALA A 32 5.70 9.10 -7.81
N VAL A 33 5.28 8.93 -6.55
CA VAL A 33 4.89 7.61 -6.06
C VAL A 33 3.51 7.35 -6.60
N ASP A 34 3.39 6.38 -7.51
CA ASP A 34 2.10 5.82 -7.83
C ASP A 34 1.64 5.02 -6.61
N LEU A 35 0.93 5.72 -5.72
CA LEU A 35 0.33 5.14 -4.53
C LEU A 35 -0.97 4.42 -4.85
N GLY A 36 -1.45 4.54 -6.09
CA GLY A 36 -2.63 3.85 -6.56
C GLY A 36 -2.27 2.42 -6.92
N ASP A 37 -2.98 1.48 -6.34
CA ASP A 37 -3.37 0.34 -7.14
C ASP A 37 -4.20 0.85 -8.33
N ASP A 38 -4.26 0.13 -9.45
CA ASP A 38 -5.14 0.46 -10.59
C ASP A 38 -6.64 0.30 -10.22
N LEU A 39 -6.99 0.45 -8.94
CA LEU A 39 -8.33 0.30 -8.41
C LEU A 39 -9.04 1.64 -8.36
N ASP A 40 -10.27 1.65 -8.85
CA ASP A 40 -11.16 2.76 -8.62
C ASP A 40 -11.63 2.81 -7.14
N ARG A 41 -12.44 3.83 -6.81
CA ARG A 41 -12.93 4.01 -5.43
C ARG A 41 -13.81 2.85 -4.95
N GLU A 42 -14.58 2.24 -5.83
CA GLU A 42 -15.47 1.13 -5.52
C GLU A 42 -14.65 -0.14 -5.29
N GLU A 43 -13.69 -0.41 -6.16
CA GLU A 43 -12.73 -1.51 -6.04
C GLU A 43 -11.90 -1.40 -4.76
N SER A 44 -11.39 -0.21 -4.43
CA SER A 44 -10.68 0.03 -3.18
C SER A 44 -11.56 -0.21 -1.95
N ALA A 45 -12.84 0.20 -1.99
CA ALA A 45 -13.78 -0.03 -0.89
C ALA A 45 -14.10 -1.53 -0.72
N ARG A 46 -14.30 -2.26 -1.82
CA ARG A 46 -14.51 -3.71 -1.82
C ARG A 46 -13.30 -4.46 -1.27
N LEU A 47 -12.10 -4.10 -1.71
CA LEU A 47 -10.86 -4.70 -1.21
C LEU A 47 -10.70 -4.49 0.30
N LYS A 48 -10.92 -3.28 0.80
CA LYS A 48 -10.84 -2.96 2.23
C LYS A 48 -11.85 -3.74 3.06
N LEU A 49 -13.07 -3.91 2.55
CA LEU A 49 -14.09 -4.73 3.21
C LEU A 49 -13.65 -6.20 3.29
N ALA A 50 -13.20 -6.77 2.17
CA ALA A 50 -12.74 -8.16 2.11
C ALA A 50 -11.55 -8.43 3.03
N LEU A 51 -10.57 -7.51 3.11
CA LEU A 51 -9.44 -7.63 4.03
C LEU A 51 -9.86 -7.57 5.50
N THR A 52 -10.86 -6.74 5.82
CA THR A 52 -11.40 -6.65 7.18
C THR A 52 -12.11 -7.94 7.59
N GLU A 53 -12.88 -8.53 6.68
CA GLU A 53 -13.55 -9.81 6.88
C GLU A 53 -12.54 -10.94 7.08
N ALA A 54 -11.56 -11.05 6.17
CA ALA A 54 -10.50 -12.06 6.24
C ALA A 54 -9.68 -11.95 7.54
N ALA A 55 -9.39 -10.74 8.01
CA ALA A 55 -8.72 -10.56 9.31
C ALA A 55 -9.56 -11.11 10.47
N GLY A 56 -10.88 -10.96 10.41
CA GLY A 56 -11.81 -11.55 11.37
C GLY A 56 -11.84 -13.09 11.32
N GLU A 57 -11.85 -13.68 10.13
CA GLU A 57 -11.78 -15.14 9.92
C GLU A 57 -10.49 -15.71 10.51
N LEU A 58 -9.35 -15.08 10.21
CA LEU A 58 -8.05 -15.48 10.77
C LEU A 58 -8.03 -15.39 12.29
N ALA A 59 -8.61 -14.34 12.88
CA ALA A 59 -8.71 -14.21 14.34
C ALA A 59 -9.60 -15.29 14.97
N ARG A 60 -10.57 -15.85 14.23
CA ARG A 60 -11.40 -16.99 14.66
C ARG A 60 -10.76 -18.35 14.38
N GLY A 61 -9.59 -18.38 13.75
CA GLY A 61 -8.90 -19.62 13.37
C GLY A 61 -9.50 -20.31 12.15
N GLU A 62 -10.24 -19.59 11.31
CA GLU A 62 -10.88 -20.11 10.09
C GLU A 62 -9.92 -20.11 8.88
N GLY A 63 -8.65 -19.73 9.08
CA GLY A 63 -7.62 -19.75 8.06
C GLY A 63 -7.16 -21.16 7.68
N ILE A 64 -6.58 -21.28 6.49
CA ILE A 64 -5.97 -22.53 6.00
C ILE A 64 -4.45 -22.46 6.26
N PRO A 65 -3.83 -23.50 6.88
CA PRO A 65 -2.39 -23.56 7.02
C PRO A 65 -1.67 -23.47 5.68
N ALA A 66 -0.57 -22.71 5.63
CA ALA A 66 0.17 -22.47 4.39
C ALA A 66 0.71 -23.78 3.78
N GLU A 67 1.11 -24.73 4.63
CA GLU A 67 1.62 -26.03 4.22
C GLU A 67 0.57 -26.84 3.44
N GLN A 68 -0.69 -26.74 3.85
CA GLN A 68 -1.81 -27.40 3.17
C GLN A 68 -1.99 -26.80 1.76
N VAL A 69 -2.05 -25.47 1.65
CA VAL A 69 -2.19 -24.77 0.36
C VAL A 69 -1.04 -25.13 -0.58
N LEU A 70 0.20 -25.15 -0.09
CA LEU A 70 1.37 -25.49 -0.90
C LEU A 70 1.36 -26.96 -1.37
N ALA A 71 0.85 -27.88 -0.56
CA ALA A 71 0.71 -29.29 -0.95
C ALA A 71 -0.31 -29.45 -2.09
N GLU A 72 -1.47 -28.80 -1.98
CA GLU A 72 -2.52 -28.84 -3.00
C GLU A 72 -2.06 -28.23 -4.33
N LEU A 73 -1.34 -27.10 -4.29
CA LEU A 73 -0.80 -26.46 -5.50
C LEU A 73 0.22 -27.36 -6.21
N ARG A 74 1.11 -28.02 -5.46
CA ARG A 74 2.10 -28.95 -6.03
C ARG A 74 1.44 -30.16 -6.68
N ALA A 75 0.39 -30.69 -6.07
CA ALA A 75 -0.37 -31.81 -6.62
C ALA A 75 -1.08 -31.47 -7.93
N ARG A 76 -1.44 -30.21 -8.16
CA ARG A 76 -2.07 -29.73 -9.41
C ARG A 76 -1.07 -29.43 -10.53
N SER A 77 0.19 -29.18 -10.19
CA SER A 77 1.25 -28.88 -11.16
C SER A 77 2.04 -30.11 -11.62
N ALA A 78 1.75 -31.28 -11.05
CA ALA A 78 2.35 -32.57 -11.41
C ALA A 78 1.46 -33.31 -12.43
#